data_AF-A0A5C3EBS8-F1
#
_entry.id   AF-A0A5C3EBS8-F1
#
_cell.length_a   1.000
_cell.length_b   1.000
_cell.length_c   1.000
_cell.angle_alpha   90.00
_cell.angle_beta   90.00
_cell.angle_gamma   90.00
#
_symmetry.space_group_name_H-M   'P 1'
#
loop_
_entity.id
_entity.type
_entity.pdbx_description
1 polymer ?
#
loop_
_entity_poly.entity_id
_entity_poly.type
_entity_poly.pdbx_seq_one_letter_code
_entity_poly.pdbx_strand_id
1 'polypeptide(L)'
;MSAAGPIQGDDDEAYEEQQRRDALWQPHHNAGSSGLKAHRHIHIDWPNASIKKTLAIGASAPDASPPVYDRPRPEDEVENAASCVLVTKSSPISATIHIIKEKRPQSSSNVSPTTTTTTTTTAAATGKKPGEKPIFISAKTGSMGSISLTIPTYSGSRPLNIRAKTSNGNITLFLPTSFSGLLNWSSETGTLKVSPAMQQRFKLLDPQPHKHRGTAKIVPSTASGLRGDVCTVTNHHGSITIKEVDEDASSGAAKSCLIQ
;
A
#
# COMPACT_ATOMS: atom_id res chain seq x y z
N MET A 1 63.12 29.84 26.61
CA MET A 1 62.52 28.50 26.76
C MET A 1 61.05 28.63 26.37
N SER A 2 60.71 28.16 25.18
CA SER A 2 59.39 28.36 24.57
C SER A 2 58.43 27.26 25.05
N ALA A 3 57.25 27.67 25.54
CA ALA A 3 56.14 26.77 25.85
C ALA A 3 55.19 26.71 24.64
N ALA A 4 54.96 25.50 24.13
CA ALA A 4 53.98 25.22 23.09
C ALA A 4 52.57 25.14 23.71
N GLY A 5 51.61 25.86 23.14
CA GLY A 5 50.20 25.78 23.50
C GLY A 5 49.51 24.57 22.85
N PRO A 6 48.46 24.00 23.48
CA PRO A 6 47.75 22.86 22.93
C PRO A 6 46.80 23.28 21.81
N ILE A 7 46.78 22.47 20.76
CA ILE A 7 45.88 22.54 19.60
C ILE A 7 44.54 21.97 20.07
N GLN A 8 43.51 22.80 20.02
CA GLN A 8 42.15 22.49 20.46
C GLN A 8 41.22 22.92 19.34
N GLY A 9 40.81 21.99 18.47
CA GLY A 9 40.07 22.35 17.25
C GLY A 9 39.35 21.22 16.51
N ASP A 10 39.63 19.94 16.75
CA ASP A 10 39.08 18.86 15.90
C ASP A 10 37.87 18.11 16.49
N ASP A 11 37.57 18.25 17.79
CA ASP A 11 36.51 17.45 18.43
C ASP A 11 35.09 18.04 18.27
N ASP A 12 34.97 19.35 18.07
CA ASP A 12 33.67 20.03 18.01
C ASP A 12 32.93 19.76 16.69
N GLU A 13 33.67 19.65 15.57
CA GLU A 13 33.09 19.45 14.23
C GLU A 13 32.55 18.02 14.07
N ALA A 14 33.26 17.03 14.62
CA ALA A 14 32.80 15.64 14.67
C ALA A 14 31.54 15.47 15.51
N TYR A 15 31.42 16.23 16.61
CA TYR A 15 30.24 16.20 17.47
C TYR A 15 29.02 16.87 16.82
N GLU A 16 29.20 17.99 16.10
CA GLU A 16 28.11 18.61 15.33
C GLU A 16 27.63 17.74 14.16
N GLU A 17 28.54 17.06 13.47
CA GLU A 17 28.18 16.16 12.37
C GLU A 17 27.44 14.91 12.87
N GLN A 18 27.85 14.37 14.02
CA GLN A 18 27.14 13.32 14.73
C GLN A 18 25.73 13.77 15.14
N GLN A 19 25.59 14.99 15.69
CA GLN A 19 24.28 15.55 16.04
C GLN A 19 23.40 15.83 14.82
N ARG A 20 23.95 16.24 13.67
CA ARG A 20 23.15 16.38 12.43
C ARG A 20 22.67 15.02 11.92
N ARG A 21 23.52 13.98 11.98
CA ARG A 21 23.11 12.60 11.67
C ARG A 21 22.03 12.09 12.62
N ASP A 22 22.16 12.36 13.91
CA ASP A 22 21.18 11.93 14.91
C ASP A 22 19.88 12.76 14.84
N ALA A 23 19.95 14.05 14.49
CA ALA A 23 18.78 14.91 14.25
C ALA A 23 18.03 14.54 12.96
N LEU A 24 18.72 14.03 11.93
CA LEU A 24 18.11 13.36 10.78
C LEU A 24 17.43 12.04 11.18
N TRP A 25 17.73 11.50 12.36
CA TRP A 25 17.28 10.21 12.85
C TRP A 25 16.36 10.21 14.06
N GLN A 26 16.00 11.38 14.60
CA GLN A 26 14.91 11.49 15.57
C GLN A 26 13.59 11.81 14.84
N PRO A 27 12.71 10.81 14.63
CA PRO A 27 11.37 11.09 14.15
C PRO A 27 10.60 11.72 15.30
N HIS A 28 10.50 13.05 15.29
CA HIS A 28 9.55 13.75 16.14
C HIS A 28 8.17 13.06 16.01
N HIS A 29 7.71 12.59 17.17
CA HIS A 29 6.37 12.16 17.49
C HIS A 29 5.32 12.97 16.73
N ASN A 30 4.81 12.42 15.63
CA ASN A 30 3.49 12.80 15.12
C ASN A 30 2.53 11.65 15.41
N ALA A 31 1.66 11.93 16.37
CA ALA A 31 0.67 11.02 16.93
C ALA A 31 -0.18 10.33 15.85
N GLY A 32 -0.20 8.99 15.87
CA GLY A 32 -1.22 8.21 15.17
C GLY A 32 -0.77 6.87 14.60
N SER A 33 0.51 6.71 14.23
CA SER A 33 1.07 5.40 13.85
C SER A 33 2.19 5.04 14.79
N SER A 34 2.08 3.88 15.45
CA SER A 34 3.18 3.15 16.09
C SER A 34 4.48 3.39 15.34
N GLY A 35 5.61 3.68 16.02
CA GLY A 35 6.91 4.13 15.48
C GLY A 35 7.58 3.26 14.39
N LEU A 36 6.83 2.94 13.35
CA LEU A 36 7.21 2.21 12.16
C LEU A 36 7.81 3.21 11.19
N LYS A 37 9.04 2.92 10.80
CA LYS A 37 9.70 3.66 9.73
C LYS A 37 8.99 3.39 8.41
N ALA A 38 8.47 4.44 7.80
CA ALA A 38 7.83 4.35 6.49
C ALA A 38 8.89 4.36 5.38
N HIS A 39 8.63 3.57 4.35
CA HIS A 39 9.45 3.50 3.14
C HIS A 39 8.61 3.79 1.91
N ARG A 40 9.19 4.39 0.87
CA ARG A 40 8.43 4.63 -0.37
C ARG A 40 8.08 3.33 -1.07
N HIS A 41 9.07 2.47 -1.24
CA HIS A 41 8.95 1.19 -1.93
C HIS A 41 9.52 0.08 -1.07
N ILE A 42 8.75 -0.99 -0.88
CA ILE A 42 9.13 -2.20 -0.14
C ILE A 42 8.88 -3.40 -1.05
N HIS A 43 9.90 -4.25 -1.19
CA HIS A 43 9.78 -5.55 -1.84
C HIS A 43 10.34 -6.62 -0.91
N ILE A 44 9.55 -7.67 -0.67
CA ILE A 44 9.95 -8.83 0.14
C ILE A 44 9.62 -10.07 -0.68
N ASP A 45 10.66 -10.76 -1.16
CA ASP A 45 10.54 -12.03 -1.87
C ASP A 45 11.14 -13.16 -1.02
N TRP A 46 10.28 -13.81 -0.24
CA TRP A 46 10.65 -14.88 0.66
C TRP A 46 9.99 -16.19 0.20
N PRO A 47 10.57 -16.88 -0.79
CA PRO A 47 9.91 -18.01 -1.43
C PRO A 47 9.53 -19.12 -0.42
N ASN A 48 10.40 -19.36 0.56
CA ASN A 48 10.30 -20.48 1.50
C ASN A 48 10.00 -20.05 2.95
N ALA A 49 9.60 -18.80 3.18
CA ALA A 49 9.29 -18.32 4.52
C ALA A 49 7.94 -17.58 4.56
N SER A 50 7.27 -17.70 5.70
CA SER A 50 6.03 -16.95 5.94
C SER A 50 6.33 -15.48 6.17
N ILE A 51 5.52 -14.60 5.59
CA ILE A 51 5.61 -13.17 5.85
C ILE A 51 4.56 -12.83 6.92
N LYS A 52 5.02 -12.46 8.11
CA LYS A 52 4.17 -11.94 9.21
C LYS A 52 4.71 -10.58 9.65
N LYS A 53 4.22 -9.50 9.04
CA LYS A 53 4.80 -8.16 9.25
C LYS A 53 3.75 -7.06 9.32
N THR A 54 4.07 -6.04 10.09
CA THR A 54 3.42 -4.72 10.02
C THR A 54 4.40 -3.78 9.32
N LEU A 55 3.97 -3.20 8.21
CA LEU A 55 4.79 -2.36 7.34
C LEU A 55 4.14 -0.97 7.19
N ALA A 56 4.96 0.04 6.94
CA ALA A 56 4.49 1.38 6.64
C ALA A 56 5.06 1.85 5.30
N ILE A 57 4.19 2.34 4.42
CA ILE A 57 4.58 2.94 3.14
C ILE A 57 4.01 4.34 2.98
N GLY A 58 4.62 5.15 2.12
CA GLY A 58 4.05 6.46 1.76
C GLY A 58 4.85 7.15 0.66
N ALA A 59 4.17 7.90 -0.22
CA ALA A 59 4.83 8.54 -1.37
C ALA A 59 5.90 9.58 -0.97
N SER A 60 5.69 10.25 0.17
CA SER A 60 6.65 11.20 0.74
C SER A 60 7.76 10.54 1.57
N ALA A 61 7.71 9.23 1.78
CA ALA A 61 8.73 8.51 2.55
C ALA A 61 10.04 8.42 1.74
N PRO A 62 11.20 8.27 2.40
CA PRO A 62 12.45 7.98 1.72
C PRO A 62 12.41 6.58 1.09
N ASP A 63 13.18 6.40 0.03
CA ASP A 63 13.43 5.07 -0.53
C ASP A 63 14.16 4.20 0.51
N ALA A 64 13.88 2.90 0.52
CA ALA A 64 14.57 1.99 1.41
C ALA A 64 16.01 1.81 0.94
N SER A 65 16.99 2.16 1.78
CA SER A 65 18.38 1.69 1.63
C SER A 65 18.52 0.32 2.31
N PRO A 66 18.66 -0.79 1.56
CA PRO A 66 18.57 -2.13 2.16
C PRO A 66 19.84 -2.50 2.94
N PRO A 67 19.67 -3.20 4.08
CA PRO A 67 20.09 -4.61 4.10
C PRO A 67 18.97 -5.61 4.44
N VAL A 68 17.75 -5.16 4.75
CA VAL A 68 16.65 -6.00 5.28
C VAL A 68 15.53 -6.31 4.28
N TYR A 69 15.43 -5.54 3.19
CA TYR A 69 14.43 -5.72 2.14
C TYR A 69 15.09 -6.01 0.80
N ASP A 70 14.36 -6.63 -0.12
CA ASP A 70 14.83 -6.73 -1.49
C ASP A 70 14.68 -5.37 -2.17
N ARG A 71 15.54 -5.10 -3.15
CA ARG A 71 15.40 -3.90 -3.97
C ARG A 71 14.05 -3.95 -4.70
N PRO A 72 13.26 -2.86 -4.69
CA PRO A 72 12.06 -2.77 -5.50
C PRO A 72 12.37 -2.99 -6.97
N ARG A 73 11.41 -3.52 -7.72
CA ARG A 73 11.56 -3.65 -9.17
C ARG A 73 11.49 -2.25 -9.80
N PRO A 74 12.29 -1.94 -10.83
CA PRO A 74 12.26 -0.62 -11.48
C PRO A 74 10.86 -0.24 -11.98
N GLU A 75 10.09 -1.22 -12.45
CA GLU A 75 8.70 -1.06 -12.88
C GLU A 75 7.82 -0.50 -11.76
N ASP A 76 7.95 -1.04 -10.54
CA ASP A 76 7.15 -0.62 -9.40
C ASP A 76 7.48 0.82 -8.97
N GLU A 77 8.75 1.22 -9.07
CA GLU A 77 9.23 2.59 -8.78
C GLU A 77 8.74 3.60 -9.83
N VAL A 78 8.71 3.18 -11.10
CA VAL A 78 8.29 4.04 -12.21
C VAL A 78 6.78 4.22 -12.24
N GLU A 79 6.00 3.17 -12.03
CA GLU A 79 4.54 3.21 -12.20
C GLU A 79 3.80 3.75 -10.97
N ASN A 80 4.39 3.63 -9.77
CA ASN A 80 3.69 3.90 -8.52
C ASN A 80 4.34 5.05 -7.72
N ALA A 81 3.53 5.74 -6.92
CA ALA A 81 4.05 6.75 -6.00
C ALA A 81 4.69 6.13 -4.74
N ALA A 82 4.18 4.96 -4.34
CA ALA A 82 4.70 4.11 -3.30
C ALA A 82 4.26 2.67 -3.58
N SER A 83 5.05 1.67 -3.17
CA SER A 83 4.68 0.27 -3.35
C SER A 83 5.05 -0.62 -2.16
N CYS A 84 4.22 -1.63 -1.90
CA CYS A 84 4.54 -2.73 -0.99
C CYS A 84 4.24 -4.06 -1.69
N VAL A 85 5.28 -4.80 -2.06
CA VAL A 85 5.19 -6.06 -2.80
C VAL A 85 5.69 -7.21 -1.91
N LEU A 86 4.80 -8.15 -1.63
CA LEU A 86 5.06 -9.32 -0.78
C LEU A 86 4.90 -10.58 -1.62
N VAL A 87 5.96 -11.38 -1.72
CA VAL A 87 5.99 -12.59 -2.55
C VAL A 87 6.48 -13.77 -1.74
N THR A 88 5.76 -14.89 -1.84
CA THR A 88 6.21 -16.19 -1.36
C THR A 88 5.92 -17.25 -2.43
N LYS A 89 6.57 -18.42 -2.35
CA LYS A 89 6.27 -19.55 -3.23
C LYS A 89 5.17 -20.40 -2.61
N SER A 90 5.40 -20.91 -1.41
CA SER A 90 4.55 -21.91 -0.76
C SER A 90 4.19 -21.59 0.69
N SER A 91 4.32 -20.31 1.09
CA SER A 91 4.15 -19.88 2.48
C SER A 91 3.03 -18.84 2.63
N PRO A 92 2.32 -18.82 3.78
CA PRO A 92 1.29 -17.84 4.03
C PRO A 92 1.86 -16.42 4.17
N ILE A 93 1.03 -15.44 3.83
CA ILE A 93 1.28 -14.01 4.02
C ILE A 93 0.23 -13.47 4.98
N SER A 94 0.64 -12.86 6.09
CA SER A 94 -0.20 -12.11 7.01
C SER A 94 0.43 -10.75 7.25
N ALA A 95 -0.11 -9.71 6.62
CA ALA A 95 0.50 -8.39 6.65
C ALA A 95 -0.50 -7.29 6.98
N THR A 96 -0.07 -6.36 7.82
CA THR A 96 -0.77 -5.09 8.05
C THR A 96 0.04 -3.97 7.44
N ILE A 97 -0.57 -3.18 6.55
CA ILE A 97 0.11 -2.14 5.80
C ILE A 97 -0.52 -0.80 6.17
N HIS A 98 0.27 0.04 6.84
CA HIS A 98 -0.07 1.41 7.12
C HIS A 98 0.37 2.29 5.95
N ILE A 99 -0.54 3.14 5.47
CA ILE A 99 -0.23 4.10 4.42
C ILE A 99 -0.14 5.48 5.06
N ILE A 100 1.07 6.01 5.13
CA ILE A 100 1.33 7.32 5.71
C ILE A 100 0.80 8.40 4.78
N LYS A 101 0.06 9.34 5.36
CA LYS A 101 -0.52 10.48 4.64
C LYS A 101 0.59 11.30 3.99
N GLU A 102 0.42 11.62 2.71
CA GLU A 102 1.27 12.59 2.04
C GLU A 102 1.18 13.93 2.79
N LYS A 103 2.35 14.48 3.12
CA LYS A 103 2.40 15.90 3.48
C LYS A 103 1.95 16.63 2.22
N ARG A 104 0.78 17.28 2.30
CA ARG A 104 0.29 18.14 1.21
C ARG A 104 1.47 19.02 0.82
N PRO A 105 1.94 19.00 -0.45
CA PRO A 105 2.96 19.95 -0.87
C PRO A 105 2.38 21.32 -0.56
N GLN A 106 2.96 22.03 0.40
CA GLN A 106 2.73 23.47 0.53
C GLN A 106 3.02 24.00 -0.87
N SER A 107 1.99 24.53 -1.52
CA SER A 107 2.09 25.12 -2.84
C SER A 107 3.21 26.15 -2.81
N SER A 108 4.40 25.73 -3.27
CA SER A 108 5.49 26.61 -3.62
C SER A 108 5.03 27.35 -4.87
N SER A 109 4.34 28.46 -4.64
CA SER A 109 4.15 29.49 -5.64
C SER A 109 5.52 29.93 -6.15
N ASN A 110 5.66 29.91 -7.48
CA ASN A 110 6.69 30.56 -8.29
C ASN A 110 8.09 29.92 -8.32
N VAL A 111 8.31 28.99 -9.25
CA VAL A 111 9.51 29.01 -10.11
C VAL A 111 9.10 28.59 -11.53
N SER A 112 9.39 29.45 -12.50
CA SER A 112 9.12 29.30 -13.93
C SER A 112 9.75 28.06 -14.57
N PRO A 113 9.18 27.52 -15.66
CA PRO A 113 9.74 26.37 -16.36
C PRO A 113 10.89 26.80 -17.27
N THR A 114 12.07 26.20 -17.11
CA THR A 114 13.10 26.21 -18.15
C THR A 114 13.09 24.87 -18.87
N THR A 115 12.65 24.96 -20.11
CA THR A 115 12.76 24.06 -21.27
C THR A 115 13.87 23.02 -21.20
N THR A 116 13.57 21.75 -21.48
CA THR A 116 14.20 20.96 -22.57
C THR A 116 13.34 19.72 -22.86
N THR A 117 13.27 19.42 -24.16
CA THR A 117 12.21 18.74 -24.91
C THR A 117 12.70 17.38 -25.43
N THR A 118 11.84 16.36 -25.47
CA THR A 118 11.65 15.37 -26.59
C THR A 118 10.54 14.37 -26.20
N THR A 119 9.27 14.54 -26.62
CA THR A 119 8.56 13.92 -27.79
C THR A 119 8.54 12.38 -27.76
N THR A 120 7.46 11.62 -27.95
CA THR A 120 6.18 11.82 -28.67
C THR A 120 5.26 10.62 -28.32
N THR A 121 3.97 10.80 -28.03
CA THR A 121 2.89 10.32 -28.90
C THR A 121 1.56 10.95 -28.48
N THR A 122 0.88 11.47 -29.49
CA THR A 122 -0.42 12.15 -29.51
C THR A 122 -1.60 11.19 -29.41
N ALA A 123 -2.51 11.43 -28.46
CA ALA A 123 -3.94 11.15 -28.63
C ALA A 123 -4.79 12.00 -27.65
N ALA A 124 -5.62 12.86 -28.26
CA ALA A 124 -6.85 13.51 -27.79
C ALA A 124 -7.06 13.81 -26.29
N ALA A 125 -7.14 15.11 -26.02
CA ALA A 125 -7.56 15.72 -24.78
C ALA A 125 -9.00 15.36 -24.38
N THR A 126 -9.13 14.74 -23.21
CA THR A 126 -10.13 15.13 -22.21
C THR A 126 -9.33 15.55 -20.98
N GLY A 127 -9.72 16.65 -20.31
CA GLY A 127 -8.96 17.33 -19.25
C GLY A 127 -8.73 16.53 -17.97
N LYS A 128 -8.09 15.36 -18.07
CA LYS A 128 -7.53 14.64 -16.94
C LYS A 128 -6.22 15.34 -16.57
N LYS A 129 -6.18 15.93 -15.38
CA LYS A 129 -4.92 16.21 -14.69
C LYS A 129 -4.02 14.96 -14.86
N PRO A 130 -2.70 15.13 -15.12
CA PRO A 130 -1.79 13.98 -15.23
C PRO A 130 -2.04 13.08 -14.03
N GLY A 131 -2.48 11.85 -14.31
CA GLY A 131 -2.99 10.94 -13.27
C GLY A 131 -1.93 10.78 -12.19
N GLU A 132 -2.27 11.13 -10.95
CA GLU A 132 -1.36 10.90 -9.83
C GLU A 132 -1.06 9.40 -9.77
N LYS A 133 0.23 9.03 -9.84
CA LYS A 133 0.68 7.64 -9.69
C LYS A 133 0.03 7.02 -8.45
N PRO A 134 -0.47 5.78 -8.49
CA PRO A 134 -1.20 5.17 -7.38
C PRO A 134 -0.27 4.73 -6.25
N ILE A 135 -0.86 4.43 -5.09
CA ILE A 135 -0.21 3.64 -4.04
C ILE A 135 -0.50 2.16 -4.35
N PHE A 136 0.54 1.35 -4.50
CA PHE A 136 0.41 -0.04 -4.90
C PHE A 136 0.70 -1.00 -3.76
N ILE A 137 -0.17 -1.98 -3.56
CA ILE A 137 0.01 -3.03 -2.57
C ILE A 137 -0.24 -4.37 -3.26
N SER A 138 0.75 -5.26 -3.21
CA SER A 138 0.66 -6.59 -3.78
C SER A 138 1.06 -7.66 -2.79
N ALA A 139 0.24 -8.70 -2.70
CA ALA A 139 0.57 -9.94 -2.00
C ALA A 139 0.37 -11.12 -2.96
N LYS A 140 1.41 -11.94 -3.14
CA LYS A 140 1.37 -13.08 -4.07
C LYS A 140 1.99 -14.32 -3.43
N THR A 141 1.26 -15.43 -3.49
CA THR A 141 1.81 -16.77 -3.24
C THR A 141 1.81 -17.57 -4.55
N GLY A 142 2.91 -18.26 -4.83
CA GLY A 142 3.14 -18.93 -6.13
C GLY A 142 2.35 -20.23 -6.32
N SER A 143 2.42 -21.13 -5.35
CA SER A 143 1.83 -22.47 -5.41
C SER A 143 0.77 -22.69 -4.33
N MET A 144 1.13 -22.44 -3.08
CA MET A 144 0.28 -22.64 -1.92
C MET A 144 0.49 -21.52 -0.91
N GLY A 145 -0.57 -21.13 -0.21
CA GLY A 145 -0.47 -20.20 0.91
C GLY A 145 -1.67 -19.28 0.93
N SER A 146 -2.23 -19.11 2.12
CA SER A 146 -3.29 -18.13 2.37
C SER A 146 -2.70 -16.74 2.53
N ILE A 147 -3.43 -15.73 2.07
CA ILE A 147 -3.08 -14.32 2.17
C ILE A 147 -4.09 -13.66 3.12
N SER A 148 -3.61 -13.00 4.16
CA SER A 148 -4.38 -12.08 4.99
C SER A 148 -3.72 -10.70 4.90
N LEU A 149 -4.42 -9.73 4.32
CA LEU A 149 -3.90 -8.39 4.11
C LEU A 149 -4.82 -7.37 4.77
N THR A 150 -4.26 -6.54 5.64
CA THR A 150 -4.99 -5.52 6.37
C THR A 150 -4.46 -4.14 6.03
N ILE A 151 -5.34 -3.24 5.60
CA ILE A 151 -5.03 -1.84 5.36
C ILE A 151 -5.94 -1.02 6.27
N PRO A 152 -5.51 -0.68 7.50
CA PRO A 152 -6.39 -0.13 8.51
C PRO A 152 -7.06 1.18 8.09
N THR A 153 -6.26 2.08 7.53
CA THR A 153 -6.70 3.42 7.16
C THR A 153 -6.00 3.89 5.88
N TYR A 154 -6.72 4.70 5.10
CA TYR A 154 -6.13 5.41 3.96
C TYR A 154 -6.84 6.74 3.73
N SER A 155 -6.10 7.84 3.67
CA SER A 155 -6.65 9.19 3.50
C SER A 155 -5.89 10.05 2.48
N GLY A 156 -5.06 9.44 1.62
CA GLY A 156 -4.31 10.12 0.57
C GLY A 156 -5.18 10.59 -0.60
N SER A 157 -4.68 11.47 -1.47
CA SER A 157 -5.38 11.88 -2.70
C SER A 157 -5.25 10.85 -3.82
N ARG A 158 -4.17 10.06 -3.79
CA ARG A 158 -3.82 9.10 -4.83
C ARG A 158 -4.78 7.91 -4.82
N PRO A 159 -5.02 7.27 -5.97
CA PRO A 159 -5.73 5.99 -6.00
C PRO A 159 -4.96 4.90 -5.26
N LEU A 160 -5.68 4.03 -4.55
CA LEU A 160 -5.12 2.83 -3.93
C LEU A 160 -5.33 1.63 -4.86
N ASN A 161 -4.25 0.92 -5.21
CA ASN A 161 -4.27 -0.27 -6.05
C ASN A 161 -3.80 -1.49 -5.24
N ILE A 162 -4.72 -2.41 -4.96
CA ILE A 162 -4.49 -3.60 -4.14
C ILE A 162 -4.57 -4.83 -5.03
N ARG A 163 -3.59 -5.73 -4.96
CA ARG A 163 -3.57 -7.01 -5.67
C ARG A 163 -3.26 -8.15 -4.73
N ALA A 164 -4.11 -9.15 -4.71
CA ALA A 164 -3.87 -10.39 -3.96
C ALA A 164 -4.03 -11.61 -4.87
N LYS A 165 -3.00 -12.45 -4.96
CA LYS A 165 -3.01 -13.65 -5.82
C LYS A 165 -2.44 -14.87 -5.12
N THR A 166 -3.19 -15.97 -5.11
CA THR A 166 -2.71 -17.30 -4.66
C THR A 166 -3.17 -18.36 -5.63
N SER A 167 -2.36 -19.36 -5.97
CA SER A 167 -2.87 -20.51 -6.72
C SER A 167 -3.77 -21.37 -5.82
N ASN A 168 -3.30 -21.71 -4.62
CA ASN A 168 -4.05 -22.51 -3.66
C ASN A 168 -3.99 -21.90 -2.26
N GLY A 169 -5.11 -21.39 -1.78
CA GLY A 169 -5.23 -20.81 -0.45
C GLY A 169 -6.39 -19.85 -0.35
N ASN A 170 -6.70 -19.47 0.89
CA ASN A 170 -7.72 -18.47 1.16
C ASN A 170 -7.11 -17.07 1.04
N ILE A 171 -7.86 -16.13 0.49
CA ILE A 171 -7.51 -14.71 0.53
C ILE A 171 -8.48 -14.00 1.46
N THR A 172 -7.98 -13.27 2.45
CA THR A 172 -8.75 -12.38 3.32
C THR A 172 -8.19 -10.98 3.20
N LEU A 173 -9.01 -10.02 2.79
CA LEU A 173 -8.63 -8.61 2.70
C LEU A 173 -9.49 -7.80 3.67
N PHE A 174 -8.83 -6.98 4.49
CA PHE A 174 -9.46 -5.96 5.31
C PHE A 174 -9.20 -4.60 4.68
N LEU A 175 -10.22 -4.09 4.00
CA LEU A 175 -10.17 -2.81 3.30
C LEU A 175 -10.53 -1.66 4.26
N PRO A 176 -9.90 -0.49 4.09
CA PRO A 176 -10.25 0.67 4.89
C PRO A 176 -11.66 1.16 4.54
N THR A 177 -12.35 1.77 5.50
CA THR A 177 -13.69 2.36 5.33
C THR A 177 -13.74 3.42 4.22
N SER A 178 -12.59 4.02 3.95
CA SER A 178 -12.37 5.02 2.91
C SER A 178 -12.14 4.45 1.51
N PHE A 179 -12.01 3.13 1.33
CA PHE A 179 -11.83 2.52 0.01
C PHE A 179 -13.03 2.87 -0.91
N SER A 180 -12.76 3.44 -2.07
CA SER A 180 -13.76 3.87 -3.05
C SER A 180 -13.31 3.45 -4.43
N GLY A 181 -13.92 2.41 -5.00
CA GLY A 181 -13.31 1.84 -6.19
C GLY A 181 -13.96 0.60 -6.76
N LEU A 182 -13.20 -0.05 -7.64
CA LEU A 182 -13.59 -1.32 -8.25
C LEU A 182 -12.96 -2.48 -7.48
N LEU A 183 -13.77 -3.51 -7.24
CA LEU A 183 -13.33 -4.82 -6.80
C LEU A 183 -13.52 -5.79 -7.96
N ASN A 184 -12.41 -6.35 -8.43
CA ASN A 184 -12.38 -7.43 -9.41
C ASN A 184 -11.97 -8.71 -8.70
N TRP A 185 -12.74 -9.78 -8.85
CA TRP A 185 -12.35 -11.08 -8.33
C TRP A 185 -12.45 -12.18 -9.37
N SER A 186 -11.63 -13.21 -9.20
CA SER A 186 -11.69 -14.44 -9.96
C SER A 186 -11.23 -15.61 -9.08
N SER A 187 -11.97 -16.70 -9.13
CA SER A 187 -11.78 -17.91 -8.34
C SER A 187 -12.22 -19.13 -9.15
N GLU A 188 -11.34 -20.09 -9.42
CA GLU A 188 -11.72 -21.27 -10.23
C GLU A 188 -12.73 -22.16 -9.50
N THR A 189 -12.49 -22.48 -8.23
CA THR A 189 -13.37 -23.36 -7.45
C THR A 189 -13.93 -22.72 -6.18
N GLY A 190 -13.51 -21.49 -5.86
CA GLY A 190 -13.89 -20.80 -4.64
C GLY A 190 -15.18 -19.99 -4.74
N THR A 191 -15.47 -19.28 -3.65
CA THR A 191 -16.54 -18.30 -3.55
C THR A 191 -16.01 -16.98 -3.00
N LEU A 192 -16.68 -15.90 -3.40
CA LEU A 192 -16.52 -14.59 -2.77
C LEU A 192 -17.46 -14.49 -1.56
N LYS A 193 -16.88 -14.20 -0.39
CA LYS A 193 -17.59 -13.84 0.83
C LYS A 193 -17.33 -12.37 1.10
N VAL A 194 -18.40 -11.60 1.25
CA VAL A 194 -18.34 -10.19 1.58
C VAL A 194 -18.99 -10.00 2.93
N SER A 195 -18.32 -9.25 3.81
CA SER A 195 -18.81 -8.98 5.16
C SER A 195 -20.07 -8.10 5.15
N PRO A 196 -20.98 -8.19 6.15
CA PRO A 196 -22.21 -7.40 6.17
C PRO A 196 -22.00 -5.89 5.99
N ALA A 197 -20.97 -5.29 6.60
CA ALA A 197 -20.70 -3.85 6.41
C ALA A 197 -20.28 -3.56 4.97
N MET A 198 -19.44 -4.41 4.39
CA MET A 198 -19.00 -4.27 3.01
C MET A 198 -20.14 -4.50 2.01
N GLN A 199 -21.09 -5.40 2.31
CA GLN A 199 -22.27 -5.65 1.47
C GLN A 199 -23.14 -4.40 1.29
N GLN A 200 -23.24 -3.54 2.31
CA GLN A 200 -24.01 -2.28 2.22
C GLN A 200 -23.46 -1.32 1.16
N ARG A 201 -22.18 -1.47 0.80
CA ARG A 201 -21.43 -0.60 -0.11
C ARG A 201 -21.11 -1.25 -1.45
N PHE A 202 -21.34 -2.57 -1.53
CA PHE A 202 -21.03 -3.41 -2.65
C PHE A 202 -22.15 -3.34 -3.69
N LYS A 203 -21.81 -2.88 -4.90
CA LYS A 203 -22.72 -2.89 -6.04
C LYS A 203 -22.11 -3.72 -7.17
N LEU A 204 -22.69 -4.90 -7.40
CA LEU A 204 -22.30 -5.73 -8.54
C LEU A 204 -22.52 -4.96 -9.85
N LEU A 205 -21.53 -4.99 -10.74
CA LEU A 205 -21.58 -4.30 -12.04
C LEU A 205 -21.86 -5.26 -13.20
N ASP A 206 -21.61 -6.56 -13.02
CA ASP A 206 -21.83 -7.53 -14.07
C ASP A 206 -23.33 -7.72 -14.33
N PRO A 207 -23.77 -7.76 -15.60
CA PRO A 207 -25.17 -7.97 -15.94
C PRO A 207 -25.64 -9.38 -15.58
N GLN A 208 -24.72 -10.35 -15.58
CA GLN A 208 -24.98 -11.72 -15.18
C GLN A 208 -24.04 -12.09 -14.03
N PRO A 209 -24.56 -12.32 -12.81
CA PRO A 209 -23.74 -12.70 -11.67
C PRO A 209 -23.06 -14.05 -11.95
N HIS A 210 -21.74 -14.10 -11.73
CA HIS A 210 -20.98 -15.32 -11.77
C HIS A 210 -20.42 -15.61 -10.37
N LYS A 211 -20.66 -16.83 -9.87
CA LYS A 211 -20.16 -17.29 -8.58
C LYS A 211 -18.64 -17.19 -8.44
N HIS A 212 -17.95 -17.43 -9.55
CA HIS A 212 -16.50 -17.63 -9.60
C HIS A 212 -15.73 -16.38 -10.01
N ARG A 213 -16.38 -15.36 -10.57
CA ARG A 213 -15.70 -14.17 -11.06
C ARG A 213 -16.66 -12.99 -11.07
N GLY A 214 -16.11 -11.79 -11.01
CA GLY A 214 -16.92 -10.62 -11.28
C GLY A 214 -16.25 -9.31 -10.96
N THR A 215 -17.07 -8.28 -11.14
CA THR A 215 -16.72 -6.88 -10.97
C THR A 215 -17.79 -6.22 -10.11
N ALA A 216 -17.36 -5.55 -9.05
CA ALA A 216 -18.24 -4.75 -8.21
C ALA A 216 -17.65 -3.37 -7.96
N LYS A 217 -18.52 -2.40 -7.77
CA LYS A 217 -18.17 -1.07 -7.27
C LYS A 217 -18.38 -1.04 -5.78
N ILE A 218 -17.38 -0.57 -5.05
CA ILE A 218 -17.46 -0.30 -3.61
C ILE A 218 -17.56 1.21 -3.43
N VAL A 219 -18.67 1.67 -2.88
CA VAL A 219 -18.88 3.08 -2.49
C VAL A 219 -18.20 3.31 -1.14
N PRO A 220 -17.55 4.45 -0.86
CA PRO A 220 -16.90 4.68 0.43
C PRO A 220 -17.90 4.87 1.58
N SER A 221 -17.61 4.36 2.80
CA SER A 221 -18.42 4.62 4.02
C SER A 221 -18.26 6.05 4.50
N THR A 222 -17.03 6.57 4.36
CA THR A 222 -16.63 7.91 4.81
C THR A 222 -16.31 8.78 3.61
N ALA A 223 -16.40 10.11 3.72
CA ALA A 223 -16.01 11.02 2.64
C ALA A 223 -14.56 10.75 2.16
N SER A 224 -14.43 10.05 1.02
CA SER A 224 -13.17 9.58 0.46
C SER A 224 -12.66 10.47 -0.69
N GLY A 225 -13.46 11.46 -1.11
CA GLY A 225 -13.23 12.10 -2.41
C GLY A 225 -13.47 11.12 -3.56
N LEU A 226 -13.41 11.61 -4.80
CA LEU A 226 -13.58 10.79 -6.01
C LEU A 226 -12.27 10.04 -6.34
N ARG A 227 -11.81 9.18 -5.42
CA ARG A 227 -10.65 8.31 -5.64
C ARG A 227 -11.07 7.09 -6.46
N GLY A 228 -10.25 6.74 -7.44
CA GLY A 228 -10.48 5.61 -8.35
C GLY A 228 -9.73 4.37 -7.88
N ASP A 229 -10.01 3.90 -6.65
CA ASP A 229 -9.29 2.76 -6.08
C ASP A 229 -9.60 1.48 -6.87
N VAL A 230 -8.68 0.52 -6.82
CA VAL A 230 -8.82 -0.78 -7.49
C VAL A 230 -8.33 -1.87 -6.55
N CYS A 231 -9.14 -2.91 -6.38
CA CYS A 231 -8.77 -4.13 -5.67
C CYS A 231 -8.96 -5.30 -6.63
N THR A 232 -7.89 -6.05 -6.90
CA THR A 232 -7.94 -7.24 -7.75
C THR A 232 -7.54 -8.46 -6.95
N VAL A 233 -8.41 -9.45 -6.91
CA VAL A 233 -8.22 -10.67 -6.14
C VAL A 233 -8.33 -11.88 -7.05
N THR A 234 -7.36 -12.77 -7.00
CA THR A 234 -7.38 -13.98 -7.84
C THR A 234 -6.91 -15.19 -7.07
N ASN A 235 -7.71 -16.25 -7.09
CA ASN A 235 -7.22 -17.57 -6.72
C ASN A 235 -7.69 -18.68 -7.67
N HIS A 236 -7.04 -19.84 -7.66
CA HIS A 236 -7.60 -21.03 -8.31
C HIS A 236 -8.45 -21.79 -7.30
N HIS A 237 -7.83 -22.18 -6.18
CA HIS A 237 -8.49 -22.91 -5.10
C HIS A 237 -8.49 -22.14 -3.77
N GLY A 238 -9.58 -22.25 -3.03
CA GLY A 238 -9.81 -21.60 -1.75
C GLY A 238 -10.88 -20.51 -1.81
N SER A 239 -11.22 -19.90 -0.68
CA SER A 239 -12.24 -18.83 -0.61
C SER A 239 -11.61 -17.44 -0.61
N ILE A 240 -12.32 -16.47 -1.19
CA ILE A 240 -11.98 -15.04 -1.09
C ILE A 240 -12.93 -14.41 -0.07
N THR A 241 -12.39 -13.71 0.92
CA THR A 241 -13.15 -12.97 1.94
C THR A 241 -12.74 -11.51 1.92
N ILE A 242 -13.71 -10.62 1.76
CA ILE A 242 -13.52 -9.16 1.82
C ILE A 242 -14.27 -8.62 3.02
N LYS A 243 -13.55 -7.92 3.89
CA LYS A 243 -14.06 -7.32 5.13
C LYS A 243 -13.71 -5.84 5.21
N GLU A 244 -14.47 -5.11 6.01
CA GLU A 244 -14.09 -3.80 6.52
C GLU A 244 -13.26 -3.98 7.80
N VAL A 245 -12.24 -3.14 8.01
CA VAL A 245 -11.31 -3.27 9.16
C VAL A 245 -12.03 -3.19 10.51
N ASP A 246 -13.02 -2.33 10.64
CA ASP A 246 -13.69 -2.04 11.93
C ASP A 246 -14.78 -3.06 12.30
N GLU A 247 -15.08 -4.03 11.43
CA GLU A 247 -16.17 -4.99 11.65
C GLU A 247 -15.83 -6.03 12.72
N ASP A 248 -14.57 -6.46 12.80
CA ASP A 248 -14.13 -7.47 13.76
C ASP A 248 -13.95 -6.89 15.18
N ALA A 249 -13.78 -5.57 15.33
CA ALA A 249 -13.73 -4.91 16.65
C ALA A 249 -15.11 -4.82 17.32
N SER A 250 -16.18 -4.95 16.52
CA SER A 250 -17.54 -4.63 16.92
C SER A 250 -18.45 -5.85 17.05
N SER A 251 -18.05 -7.01 16.51
CA SER A 251 -18.96 -8.15 16.32
C SER A 251 -18.52 -9.41 17.05
N GLY A 252 -19.24 -9.74 18.13
CA GLY A 252 -19.37 -11.12 18.56
C GLY A 252 -20.08 -11.92 17.46
N ALA A 253 -19.36 -12.85 16.83
CA ALA A 253 -19.88 -13.93 15.97
C ALA A 253 -21.05 -13.57 15.03
N ALA A 254 -20.88 -12.60 14.14
CA ALA A 254 -21.85 -12.35 13.07
C ALA A 254 -21.67 -13.34 11.89
N LYS A 255 -22.77 -13.95 11.44
CA LYS A 255 -22.81 -14.93 10.35
C LYS A 255 -22.51 -14.24 9.02
N SER A 256 -21.40 -14.59 8.37
CA SER A 256 -21.07 -14.10 7.01
C SER A 256 -22.11 -14.60 5.99
N CYS A 257 -22.72 -13.70 5.21
CA CYS A 257 -23.64 -14.06 4.13
C CYS A 257 -22.88 -14.39 2.83
N LEU A 258 -23.26 -15.47 2.15
CA LEU A 258 -22.67 -15.94 0.89
C LEU A 258 -23.35 -15.25 -0.29
N ILE A 259 -22.58 -14.62 -1.19
CA ILE A 259 -23.10 -14.16 -2.48
C ILE A 259 -23.13 -15.37 -3.41
N GLN A 260 -24.32 -15.78 -3.85
CA GLN A 260 -24.56 -16.87 -4.81
C GLN A 260 -24.73 -16.32 -6.22
#